data_AF-L0KBR6-F1
#
_entry.id   AF-L0KBR6-F1
#
_cell.length_a   1.000
_cell.length_b   1.000
_cell.length_c   1.000
_cell.angle_alpha   90.00
_cell.angle_beta   90.00
_cell.angle_gamma   90.00
#
_symmetry.space_group_name_H-M   'P 1'
#
loop_
_entity.id
_entity.type
_entity.pdbx_description
1 polymer ?
#
loop_
_entity_poly.entity_id
_entity_poly.type
_entity_poly.pdbx_seq_one_letter_code
_entity_poly.pdbx_strand_id
1 'polypeptide(L)'
;MKIVYLGYYQSGIALLTASFYLGFWQEKDDLNDQLETLIFTELSTEEKGKFISLGQDSLGNEVLVLGCQGQQAIVSRMLKGLTNMFTIDNELLIVDTTSVANLWIKVGVKLTRVGWNKTGLYLIKRGVKNNYLEIKQLTTKLKERINS
;
A
#
# COMPACT_ATOMS: atom_id res chain seq x y z
N MET A 1 12.63 -12.11 3.96
CA MET A 1 12.46 -11.42 2.66
C MET A 1 11.95 -9.99 2.90
N LYS A 2 12.09 -9.08 1.94
CA LYS A 2 11.45 -7.75 1.96
C LYS A 2 10.21 -7.75 1.08
N ILE A 3 9.08 -7.27 1.59
CA ILE A 3 7.80 -7.17 0.85
C ILE A 3 7.52 -5.69 0.63
N VAL A 4 7.58 -5.23 -0.62
CA VAL A 4 7.42 -3.82 -0.99
C VAL A 4 6.07 -3.60 -1.65
N TYR A 5 5.19 -2.85 -0.98
CA TYR A 5 3.93 -2.36 -1.54
C TYR A 5 4.15 -1.06 -2.30
N LEU A 6 3.92 -1.07 -3.61
CA LEU A 6 4.03 0.12 -4.46
C LEU A 6 2.70 0.86 -4.53
N GLY A 7 2.75 2.15 -4.22
CA GLY A 7 1.63 3.09 -4.21
C GLY A 7 1.81 4.22 -5.21
N TYR A 8 0.69 4.85 -5.61
CA TYR A 8 0.74 5.96 -6.57
C TYR A 8 1.43 7.20 -5.99
N TYR A 9 1.32 7.46 -4.69
CA TYR A 9 2.18 8.42 -3.97
C TYR A 9 2.67 7.68 -2.73
N GLN A 10 2.89 8.35 -1.60
CA GLN A 10 2.82 7.72 -0.28
C GLN A 10 1.37 7.26 0.01
N SER A 11 0.79 6.49 -0.92
CA SER A 11 -0.65 6.38 -1.07
C SER A 11 -1.21 5.59 0.10
N GLY A 12 -2.22 6.16 0.73
CA GLY A 12 -3.01 5.49 1.75
C GLY A 12 -3.35 4.05 1.35
N ILE A 13 -3.66 3.73 0.09
CA ILE A 13 -3.98 2.36 -0.34
C ILE A 13 -2.83 1.35 -0.21
N ALA A 14 -1.57 1.75 -0.46
CA ALA A 14 -0.43 0.86 -0.33
C ALA A 14 -0.14 0.58 1.15
N LEU A 15 -0.17 1.65 1.95
CA LEU A 15 -0.09 1.59 3.40
C LEU A 15 -1.22 0.71 3.98
N LEU A 16 -2.44 0.92 3.50
CA LEU A 16 -3.63 0.19 3.89
C LEU A 16 -3.54 -1.31 3.62
N THR A 17 -3.17 -1.64 2.38
CA THR A 17 -3.06 -3.04 1.95
C THR A 17 -1.97 -3.75 2.75
N ALA A 18 -0.86 -3.05 3.02
CA ALA A 18 0.21 -3.57 3.87
C ALA A 18 -0.23 -3.72 5.34
N SER A 19 -1.01 -2.78 5.89
CA SER A 19 -1.61 -2.90 7.23
C SER A 19 -2.58 -4.08 7.34
N PHE A 20 -3.39 -4.32 6.30
CA PHE A 20 -4.23 -5.52 6.22
C PHE A 20 -3.39 -6.79 6.19
N TYR A 21 -2.30 -6.81 5.43
CA TYR A 21 -1.40 -7.95 5.37
C TYR A 21 -0.78 -8.27 6.74
N LEU A 22 -0.33 -7.24 7.46
CA LEU A 22 0.23 -7.34 8.81
C LEU A 22 -0.80 -7.69 9.89
N GLY A 23 -2.09 -7.67 9.56
CA GLY A 23 -3.16 -7.96 10.52
C GLY A 23 -3.43 -6.82 11.52
N PHE A 24 -2.97 -5.60 11.21
CA PHE A 24 -3.31 -4.40 11.97
C PHE A 24 -4.79 -4.02 11.87
N TRP A 25 -5.54 -4.72 11.02
CA TRP A 25 -6.95 -4.50 10.83
C TRP A 25 -7.76 -5.77 10.98
N GLN A 26 -8.71 -5.74 11.90
CA GLN A 26 -9.75 -6.75 12.07
C GLN A 26 -11.08 -6.21 11.54
N GLU A 27 -11.94 -7.12 11.08
CA GLU A 27 -13.26 -6.82 10.48
C GLU A 27 -14.21 -6.04 11.42
N LYS A 28 -13.88 -5.98 12.73
CA LYS A 28 -14.61 -5.26 13.79
C LYS A 28 -14.05 -3.87 14.11
N ASP A 29 -12.89 -3.49 13.59
CA ASP A 29 -12.30 -2.19 13.89
C ASP A 29 -13.09 -1.08 13.19
N ASP A 30 -13.24 0.07 13.85
CA ASP A 30 -13.82 1.22 13.17
C ASP A 30 -12.85 1.69 12.08
N LEU A 31 -13.19 1.29 10.85
CA LEU A 31 -12.46 1.61 9.64
C LEU A 31 -12.23 3.13 9.51
N ASN A 32 -13.05 3.96 10.17
CA ASN A 32 -13.09 5.40 9.98
C ASN A 32 -11.89 6.15 10.61
N ASP A 33 -11.49 5.83 11.84
CA ASP A 33 -10.47 6.59 12.59
C ASP A 33 -9.05 6.22 12.15
N GLN A 34 -8.83 4.94 11.86
CA GLN A 34 -7.54 4.45 11.38
C GLN A 34 -7.27 4.88 9.95
N LEU A 35 -8.29 4.93 9.07
CA LEU A 35 -8.15 5.46 7.71
C LEU A 35 -7.76 6.92 7.71
N GLU A 36 -8.36 7.75 8.56
CA GLU A 36 -7.99 9.16 8.67
C GLU A 36 -6.51 9.30 9.01
N THR A 37 -6.06 8.60 10.04
CA THR A 37 -4.65 8.60 10.44
C THR A 37 -3.76 8.17 9.27
N LEU A 38 -4.03 7.01 8.65
CA LEU A 38 -3.22 6.46 7.55
C LEU A 38 -3.22 7.32 6.27
N ILE A 39 -4.33 7.99 5.95
CA ILE A 39 -4.47 8.81 4.73
C ILE A 39 -3.84 10.19 4.94
N PHE A 40 -3.93 10.74 6.14
CA PHE A 40 -3.40 12.05 6.49
C PHE A 40 -2.02 12.00 7.14
N THR A 41 -1.39 10.82 7.27
CA THR A 41 0.05 10.73 7.48
C THR A 41 0.76 11.29 6.25
N GLU A 42 0.87 12.61 6.20
CA GLU A 42 1.79 13.30 5.32
C GLU A 42 3.19 12.98 5.81
N LEU A 43 3.82 12.04 5.12
CA LEU A 43 5.24 11.82 5.27
C LEU A 43 5.94 13.07 4.73
N SER A 44 6.83 13.61 5.55
CA SER A 44 7.60 14.83 5.29
C SER A 44 8.21 14.83 3.89
N THR A 45 8.57 16.01 3.37
CA THR A 45 9.27 16.13 2.08
C THR A 45 10.55 15.29 2.03
N GLU A 46 11.16 15.02 3.18
CA GLU A 46 12.36 14.18 3.33
C GLU A 46 12.08 12.69 3.15
N GLU A 47 10.84 12.24 3.23
CA GLU A 47 10.44 10.84 3.12
C GLU A 47 9.98 10.46 1.70
N LYS A 48 9.97 11.42 0.78
CA LYS A 48 9.70 11.14 -0.64
C LYS A 48 10.79 10.25 -1.23
N GLY A 49 10.38 9.17 -1.89
CA GLY A 49 11.30 8.22 -2.53
C GLY A 49 12.01 7.27 -1.56
N LYS A 50 11.69 7.31 -0.26
CA LYS A 50 12.20 6.36 0.72
C LYS A 50 11.26 5.16 0.85
N PHE A 51 11.84 4.01 1.17
CA PHE A 51 11.06 2.88 1.68
C PHE A 51 10.66 3.17 3.12
N ILE A 52 9.39 2.97 3.42
CA ILE A 52 8.85 3.18 4.77
C ILE A 52 8.55 1.81 5.36
N SER A 53 9.22 1.48 6.46
CA SER A 53 9.02 0.22 7.16
C SER A 53 7.77 0.29 8.03
N LEU A 54 6.90 -0.71 7.88
CA LEU A 54 5.68 -0.87 8.68
C LEU A 54 5.82 -1.93 9.77
N GLY A 55 6.92 -2.67 9.78
CA GLY A 55 7.19 -3.77 10.68
C GLY A 55 7.48 -5.08 9.96
N GLN A 56 7.35 -6.19 10.70
CA GLN A 56 7.60 -7.53 10.19
C GLN A 56 6.33 -8.39 10.28
N ASP A 57 6.15 -9.30 9.33
CA ASP A 57 5.11 -10.32 9.43
C ASP A 57 5.51 -11.47 10.37
N SER A 58 4.61 -12.44 10.54
CA SER A 58 4.83 -13.60 11.42
C SER A 58 5.99 -14.52 10.98
N LEU A 59 6.50 -14.36 9.76
CA LEU A 59 7.62 -15.12 9.22
C LEU A 59 8.93 -14.31 9.24
N GLY A 60 8.92 -13.10 9.82
CA GLY A 60 10.08 -12.22 9.88
C GLY A 60 10.34 -11.46 8.58
N ASN A 61 9.39 -11.41 7.65
CA ASN A 61 9.54 -10.60 6.43
C ASN A 61 9.30 -9.13 6.76
N GLU A 62 10.21 -8.26 6.33
CA GLU A 62 10.07 -6.82 6.48
C GLU A 62 9.05 -6.28 5.47
N VAL A 63 8.02 -5.59 5.95
CA VAL A 63 6.95 -5.01 5.11
C VAL A 63 7.19 -3.52 4.93
N LEU A 64 7.32 -3.12 3.68
CA LEU A 64 7.74 -1.79 3.25
C LEU A 64 6.70 -1.16 2.32
N VAL A 65 6.59 0.17 2.34
CA VAL A 65 5.78 0.94 1.38
C VAL A 65 6.66 1.88 0.55
N LEU A 66 6.54 1.69 -0.77
CA LEU A 66 7.04 2.46 -1.91
C LEU A 66 6.09 3.53 -2.44
N GLY A 67 6.32 4.83 -2.27
CA GLY A 67 5.58 5.84 -3.04
C GLY A 67 6.20 6.20 -4.39
N CYS A 68 5.46 6.02 -5.50
CA CYS A 68 6.03 6.07 -6.86
C CYS A 68 5.56 7.23 -7.76
N GLN A 69 4.76 8.17 -7.28
CA GLN A 69 4.19 9.29 -8.07
C GLN A 69 3.56 8.89 -9.43
N GLY A 70 2.91 7.73 -9.50
CA GLY A 70 2.35 7.20 -10.76
C GLY A 70 3.30 6.41 -11.62
N GLN A 71 4.55 6.23 -11.18
CA GLN A 71 5.59 5.49 -11.90
C GLN A 71 5.76 4.05 -11.37
N GLN A 72 4.71 3.43 -10.80
CA GLN A 72 4.78 2.07 -10.22
C GLN A 72 5.33 1.05 -11.21
N ALA A 73 4.94 1.13 -12.50
CA ALA A 73 5.43 0.22 -13.52
C ALA A 73 6.95 0.37 -13.76
N ILE A 74 7.46 1.61 -13.78
CA ILE A 74 8.89 1.89 -13.95
C ILE A 74 9.65 1.41 -12.72
N VAL A 75 9.18 1.77 -11.52
CA VAL A 75 9.81 1.38 -10.25
C VAL A 75 9.81 -0.14 -10.08
N SER A 76 8.70 -0.82 -10.39
CA SER A 76 8.61 -2.28 -10.33
C SER A 76 9.61 -2.96 -11.28
N ARG A 77 9.72 -2.47 -12.53
CA ARG A 77 10.69 -2.99 -13.51
C ARG A 77 12.13 -2.75 -13.06
N MET A 78 12.42 -1.56 -12.53
CA MET A 78 13.75 -1.21 -12.00
C MET A 78 14.14 -2.15 -10.85
N LEU A 79 13.26 -2.32 -9.85
CA LEU A 79 13.51 -3.20 -8.72
C LEU A 79 13.71 -4.65 -9.15
N LYS A 80 12.86 -5.17 -10.06
CA LYS A 80 13.05 -6.51 -10.64
C LYS A 80 14.37 -6.64 -11.40
N GLY A 81 14.76 -5.63 -12.16
CA GLY A 81 16.04 -5.61 -12.87
C GLY A 81 17.21 -5.68 -11.91
N LEU A 82 17.17 -4.90 -10.83
CA LEU A 82 18.21 -4.92 -9.78
C LEU A 82 18.27 -6.27 -9.08
N THR A 83 17.14 -6.85 -8.69
CA THR A 83 17.13 -8.15 -7.99
C THR A 83 17.65 -9.27 -8.86
N ASN A 84 17.33 -9.25 -10.15
CA ASN A 84 17.85 -10.22 -11.12
C ASN A 84 19.35 -10.03 -11.34
N MET A 85 19.82 -8.79 -11.42
CA MET A 85 21.24 -8.47 -11.62
C MET A 85 22.12 -8.93 -10.45
N PHE A 86 21.60 -8.84 -9.22
CA PHE A 86 22.31 -9.25 -8.02
C PHE A 86 21.97 -10.68 -7.55
N THR A 87 21.11 -11.42 -8.29
CA THR A 87 20.67 -12.78 -7.94
C THR A 87 20.02 -12.86 -6.54
N ILE A 88 19.25 -11.83 -6.19
CA ILE A 88 18.48 -11.71 -4.94
C ILE A 88 16.98 -11.63 -5.20
N ASP A 89 16.52 -12.26 -6.29
CA ASP A 89 15.13 -12.33 -6.72
C ASP A 89 14.19 -12.94 -5.67
N ASN A 90 14.72 -13.82 -4.81
CA ASN A 90 13.99 -14.41 -3.69
C ASN A 90 14.00 -13.54 -2.41
N GLU A 91 14.72 -12.41 -2.40
CA GLU A 91 14.81 -11.52 -1.24
C GLU A 91 13.86 -10.33 -1.31
N LEU A 92 13.20 -10.10 -2.46
CA LEU A 92 12.31 -8.96 -2.67
C LEU A 92 11.00 -9.36 -3.38
N LEU A 93 9.89 -9.19 -2.67
CA LEU A 93 8.56 -9.36 -3.23
C LEU A 93 7.91 -8.00 -3.48
N ILE A 94 7.62 -7.68 -4.74
CA ILE A 94 6.98 -6.42 -5.12
C ILE A 94 5.48 -6.63 -5.28
N VAL A 95 4.69 -5.86 -4.55
CA VAL A 95 3.23 -5.88 -4.56
C VAL A 95 2.72 -4.58 -5.18
N ASP A 96 2.05 -4.69 -6.32
CA ASP A 96 1.39 -3.55 -6.95
C ASP A 96 -0.03 -3.38 -6.39
N THR A 97 -0.29 -2.24 -5.75
CA THR A 97 -1.60 -1.93 -5.15
C THR A 97 -2.53 -1.16 -6.09
N THR A 98 -2.12 -0.89 -7.33
CA THR A 98 -2.98 -0.22 -8.32
C THR A 98 -4.22 -1.02 -8.68
N SER A 99 -4.15 -2.36 -8.59
CA SER A 99 -5.26 -3.27 -8.86
C SER A 99 -6.44 -3.08 -7.91
N VAL A 100 -6.16 -2.74 -6.64
CA VAL A 100 -7.18 -2.54 -5.61
C VAL A 100 -7.62 -1.07 -5.47
N ALA A 101 -7.00 -0.16 -6.23
CA ALA A 101 -7.33 1.25 -6.24
C ALA A 101 -8.47 1.57 -7.24
N ASN A 102 -9.72 1.50 -6.76
CA ASN A 102 -10.89 1.88 -7.53
C ASN A 102 -10.99 3.40 -7.79
N LEU A 103 -11.96 3.80 -8.62
CA LEU A 103 -12.17 5.19 -9.01
C LEU A 103 -12.46 6.10 -7.80
N TRP A 104 -13.18 5.61 -6.80
CA TRP A 104 -13.49 6.37 -5.58
C TRP A 104 -12.22 6.72 -4.80
N ILE A 105 -11.31 5.76 -4.63
CA ILE A 105 -10.00 5.99 -3.99
C ILE A 105 -9.19 7.00 -4.81
N LYS A 106 -9.11 6.83 -6.12
CA LYS A 106 -8.35 7.72 -7.01
C LYS A 106 -8.85 9.17 -6.97
N VAL A 107 -10.16 9.36 -7.08
CA VAL A 107 -10.79 10.69 -7.01
C VAL A 107 -10.65 11.27 -5.60
N GLY A 108 -10.85 10.46 -4.56
CA GLY A 108 -10.71 10.91 -3.18
C GLY A 108 -9.29 11.41 -2.86
N VAL A 109 -8.26 10.69 -3.30
CA VAL A 109 -6.85 11.12 -3.18
C VAL A 109 -6.59 12.40 -3.95
N LYS A 110 -7.21 12.60 -5.12
CA LYS A 110 -7.09 13.85 -5.87
C LYS A 110 -7.75 15.02 -5.15
N LEU A 111 -8.88 14.80 -4.49
CA LEU A 111 -9.61 15.82 -3.75
C LEU A 111 -8.87 16.28 -2.48
N THR A 112 -8.28 15.35 -1.71
CA THR A 112 -7.48 15.75 -0.54
C THR A 112 -6.32 16.66 -0.93
N ARG A 113 -5.72 16.45 -2.12
CA ARG A 113 -4.61 17.27 -2.63
C ARG A 113 -4.97 18.69 -3.03
N VAL A 114 -6.22 18.92 -3.43
CA VAL A 114 -6.71 20.27 -3.76
C VAL A 114 -7.34 20.96 -2.54
N GLY A 115 -7.09 20.43 -1.34
CA GLY A 115 -7.57 20.98 -0.07
C GLY A 115 -8.97 20.51 0.34
N TRP A 116 -9.61 19.63 -0.44
CA TRP A 116 -10.95 19.12 -0.15
C TRP A 116 -10.87 17.87 0.73
N ASN A 117 -10.27 18.02 1.91
CA ASN A 117 -9.89 16.91 2.80
C ASN A 117 -11.10 16.06 3.22
N LYS A 118 -12.18 16.68 3.69
CA LYS A 118 -13.39 15.97 4.14
C LYS A 118 -14.03 15.15 3.02
N THR A 119 -14.22 15.78 1.87
CA THR A 119 -14.83 15.12 0.70
C THR A 119 -13.92 14.03 0.15
N GLY A 120 -12.62 14.32 0.01
CA GLY A 120 -11.64 13.35 -0.46
C GLY A 120 -11.58 12.12 0.43
N LEU A 121 -11.52 12.32 1.74
CA LEU A 121 -11.56 11.26 2.73
C LEU A 121 -12.84 10.44 2.65
N TYR A 122 -14.01 11.08 2.54
CA TYR A 122 -15.28 10.38 2.40
C TYR A 122 -15.28 9.44 1.18
N LEU A 123 -14.75 9.90 0.04
CA LEU A 123 -14.63 9.08 -1.16
C LEU A 123 -13.61 7.94 -0.98
N ILE A 124 -12.48 8.19 -0.32
CA ILE A 124 -11.50 7.13 -0.03
C ILE A 124 -12.15 6.08 0.89
N LYS A 125 -12.80 6.48 1.98
CA LYS A 125 -13.52 5.58 2.90
C LYS A 125 -14.55 4.72 2.16
N ARG A 126 -15.36 5.35 1.30
CA ARG A 126 -16.34 4.64 0.46
C ARG A 126 -15.66 3.66 -0.51
N GLY A 127 -14.57 4.09 -1.13
CA GLY A 127 -13.79 3.28 -2.05
C GLY A 127 -13.14 2.07 -1.36
N VAL A 128 -12.57 2.24 -0.18
CA VAL A 128 -12.01 1.14 0.62
C VAL A 128 -13.11 0.15 1.02
N LYS A 129 -14.27 0.63 1.49
CA LYS A 129 -15.39 -0.25 1.83
C LYS A 129 -15.86 -1.07 0.61
N ASN A 130 -15.96 -0.44 -0.55
CA ASN A 130 -16.37 -1.12 -1.79
C ASN A 130 -15.34 -2.17 -2.26
N ASN A 131 -14.05 -1.92 -2.05
CA ASN A 131 -12.96 -2.81 -2.47
C ASN A 131 -12.41 -3.67 -1.33
N TYR A 132 -13.07 -3.72 -0.17
CA TYR A 132 -12.56 -4.43 1.01
C TYR A 132 -12.24 -5.89 0.70
N LEU A 133 -13.14 -6.58 0.01
CA LEU A 133 -12.96 -7.97 -0.39
C LEU A 133 -11.77 -8.15 -1.33
N GLU A 134 -11.57 -7.24 -2.29
CA GLU A 134 -10.44 -7.30 -3.22
C GLU A 134 -9.10 -7.08 -2.50
N ILE A 135 -9.07 -6.13 -1.56
CA ILE A 135 -7.88 -5.88 -0.72
C ILE A 135 -7.56 -7.12 0.12
N LYS A 136 -8.57 -7.72 0.76
CA LYS A 136 -8.42 -8.95 1.56
C LYS A 136 -7.98 -10.13 0.70
N GLN A 137 -8.53 -10.29 -0.50
CA GLN A 137 -8.11 -11.34 -1.43
C GLN A 137 -6.66 -11.15 -1.90
N LEU A 138 -6.23 -9.91 -2.16
CA LEU A 138 -4.84 -9.62 -2.53
C LEU A 138 -3.88 -10.03 -1.42
N THR A 139 -4.18 -9.69 -0.16
CA THR A 139 -3.31 -10.03 0.98
C THR A 139 -3.32 -11.53 1.29
N THR A 140 -4.47 -12.22 1.17
CA THR A 140 -4.55 -13.68 1.33
C THR A 140 -3.73 -14.40 0.26
N LYS A 141 -3.90 -14.06 -1.02
CA LYS A 141 -3.11 -14.65 -2.12
C LYS A 141 -1.61 -14.42 -1.94
N LEU A 142 -1.23 -13.26 -1.40
CA LEU A 142 0.17 -12.97 -1.11
C LEU A 142 0.72 -13.89 -0.01
N LYS A 143 -0.03 -14.10 1.08
CA LYS A 143 0.35 -15.02 2.15
C LYS A 143 0.49 -16.45 1.65
N GLU A 144 -0.44 -16.92 0.81
CA GLU A 144 -0.37 -18.24 0.19
C GLU A 144 0.90 -18.42 -0.65
N ARG A 145 1.26 -17.39 -1.44
CA ARG A 145 2.48 -17.40 -2.27
C ARG A 145 3.78 -17.39 -1.46
N ILE A 146 3.77 -16.82 -0.25
CA ILE A 146 4.95 -16.78 0.63
C ILE A 146 5.12 -18.10 1.39
N ASN A 147 4.02 -18.79 1.67
CA ASN A 147 4.02 -20.08 2.39
C ASN A 147 4.27 -21.29 1.47
N SER A 148 4.12 -21.13 0.15
CA SER A 148 4.39 -22.16 -0.86
C SER A 148 5.86 -22.25 -1.23
#